data_AF-A0A072U732-F1
#
_entry.id   AF-A0A072U732-F1
#
_cell.length_a   1.000
_cell.length_b   1.000
_cell.length_c   1.000
_cell.angle_alpha   90.00
_cell.angle_beta   90.00
_cell.angle_gamma   90.00
#
_symmetry.space_group_name_H-M   'P 1'
#
loop_
_entity.id
_entity.type
_entity.pdbx_description
1 polymer ?
#
loop_
_entity_poly.entity_id
_entity_poly.type
_entity_poly.pdbx_seq_one_letter_code
_entity_poly.pdbx_strand_id
1 'polypeptide(L)'
;MKGENDVNAGTLQPLKKEDGKGTSSTLAADNFDVAECRKALARMIIVDELPFKFVEGEKFRYFMSVVQPRFPIPSRIAAAKDCWDILTDEKHKLRSLFERVKAGFEDGREVWR
;
A
#
# COMPACT_ATOMS: atom_id res chain seq x y z
N MET A 1 13.21 -54.12 31.24
CA MET A 1 14.34 -53.34 31.76
C MET A 1 14.55 -52.14 30.83
N LYS A 2 14.87 -50.98 31.43
CA LYS A 2 15.22 -49.64 30.89
C LYS A 2 15.70 -49.63 29.43
N GLY A 3 15.39 -48.67 28.57
CA GLY A 3 15.34 -47.19 28.59
C GLY A 3 15.56 -46.81 27.10
N GLU A 4 15.49 -45.61 26.56
CA GLU A 4 15.48 -44.23 27.03
C GLU A 4 15.13 -43.42 25.75
N ASN A 5 14.46 -42.28 25.89
CA ASN A 5 14.22 -41.37 24.77
C ASN A 5 15.51 -40.64 24.41
N ASP A 6 15.73 -40.31 23.13
CA ASP A 6 16.50 -39.10 22.78
C ASP A 6 15.96 -38.43 21.51
N VAL A 7 15.42 -37.24 21.73
CA VAL A 7 15.19 -36.18 20.77
C VAL A 7 16.53 -35.77 20.13
N ASN A 8 16.69 -35.90 18.81
CA ASN A 8 17.76 -35.20 18.12
C ASN A 8 17.22 -33.92 17.48
N ALA A 9 17.49 -32.81 18.17
CA ALA A 9 17.42 -31.47 17.65
C ALA A 9 18.48 -31.28 16.56
N GLY A 10 18.04 -31.28 15.30
CA GLY A 10 18.88 -30.94 14.15
C GLY A 10 19.22 -29.44 14.14
N THR A 11 20.39 -29.11 14.65
CA THR A 11 21.07 -27.81 14.59
C THR A 11 21.04 -27.19 13.19
N LEU A 12 20.58 -25.94 13.08
CA LEU A 12 20.78 -25.11 11.88
C LEU A 12 22.27 -24.80 11.73
N GLN A 13 22.90 -25.37 10.71
CA GLN A 13 24.28 -25.03 10.36
C GLN A 13 24.32 -23.71 9.58
N PRO A 14 25.27 -22.78 9.87
CA PRO A 14 25.52 -21.61 9.04
C PRO A 14 26.12 -22.03 7.69
N LEU A 15 25.49 -21.63 6.58
CA LEU A 15 26.01 -21.87 5.23
C LEU A 15 27.29 -21.06 5.02
N LYS A 16 28.39 -21.79 4.76
CA LYS A 16 29.73 -21.28 4.47
C LYS A 16 29.71 -20.38 3.23
N LYS A 17 30.28 -19.17 3.35
CA LYS A 17 30.54 -18.27 2.21
C LYS A 17 31.75 -18.79 1.43
N GLU A 18 31.60 -18.90 0.11
CA GLU A 18 32.71 -19.06 -0.82
C GLU A 18 32.71 -17.85 -1.77
N ASP A 19 33.89 -17.25 -1.91
CA ASP A 19 34.15 -16.05 -2.68
C ASP A 19 34.18 -16.38 -4.18
N GLY A 20 33.01 -16.40 -4.79
CA GLY A 20 32.83 -16.50 -6.24
C GLY A 20 32.31 -15.19 -6.80
N LYS A 21 33.06 -14.59 -7.74
CA LYS A 21 32.72 -13.42 -8.56
C LYS A 21 31.45 -13.69 -9.38
N GLY A 22 30.29 -13.71 -8.72
CA GLY A 22 28.98 -13.58 -9.31
C GLY A 22 28.60 -12.12 -9.21
N THR A 23 28.20 -11.52 -10.32
CA THR A 23 27.31 -10.35 -10.30
C THR A 23 26.19 -10.68 -9.32
N SER A 24 26.31 -10.15 -8.10
CA SER A 24 25.23 -10.08 -7.13
C SER A 24 24.15 -9.29 -7.85
N SER A 25 23.24 -10.00 -8.52
CA SER A 25 21.92 -9.47 -8.78
C SER A 25 21.40 -9.18 -7.39
N THR A 26 21.59 -7.95 -6.94
CA THR A 26 20.88 -7.38 -5.80
C THR A 26 19.43 -7.76 -6.06
N LEU A 27 18.95 -8.77 -5.33
CA LEU A 27 17.53 -9.03 -5.23
C LEU A 27 17.00 -7.71 -4.71
N ALA A 28 16.43 -6.91 -5.60
CA ALA A 28 15.83 -5.65 -5.22
C ALA A 28 14.81 -6.05 -4.17
N ALA A 29 15.11 -5.73 -2.91
CA ALA A 29 14.19 -5.98 -1.83
C ALA A 29 12.91 -5.25 -2.25
N ASP A 30 11.85 -6.01 -2.47
CA ASP A 30 10.58 -5.47 -2.89
C ASP A 30 10.15 -4.48 -1.79
N ASN A 31 10.26 -3.19 -2.08
CA ASN A 31 10.11 -2.14 -1.07
C ASN A 31 8.62 -2.00 -0.78
N PHE A 32 8.16 -2.73 0.23
CA PHE A 32 6.80 -2.64 0.71
C PHE A 32 6.52 -1.23 1.28
N ASP A 33 5.71 -0.45 0.56
CA ASP A 33 5.24 0.87 0.99
C ASP A 33 3.80 0.80 1.51
N VAL A 34 3.66 0.94 2.83
CA VAL A 34 2.35 0.97 3.50
C VAL A 34 1.48 2.13 3.01
N ALA A 35 2.07 3.30 2.75
CA ALA A 35 1.32 4.48 2.34
C ALA A 35 0.67 4.27 0.97
N GLU A 36 1.41 3.68 0.03
CA GLU A 36 0.88 3.36 -1.30
C GLU A 36 -0.21 2.29 -1.22
N CYS A 37 -0.04 1.25 -0.39
CA CYS A 37 -1.10 0.27 -0.16
C CYS A 37 -2.37 0.89 0.45
N ARG A 38 -2.24 1.82 1.40
CA ARG A 38 -3.38 2.54 1.98
C ARG A 38 -4.10 3.40 0.94
N LYS A 39 -3.35 4.08 0.08
CA LYS A 39 -3.90 4.87 -1.02
C LYS A 39 -4.63 4.00 -2.05
N ALA A 40 -4.07 2.84 -2.39
CA ALA A 40 -4.73 1.87 -3.26
C ALA A 40 -6.03 1.33 -2.65
N LEU A 41 -6.02 0.98 -1.36
CA LEU A 41 -7.21 0.56 -0.62
C LEU A 41 -8.29 1.65 -0.59
N ALA A 42 -7.92 2.91 -0.32
CA ALA A 42 -8.85 4.02 -0.33
C ALA A 42 -9.44 4.27 -1.73
N ARG A 43 -8.62 4.17 -2.79
CA ARG A 43 -9.12 4.24 -4.18
C ARG A 43 -10.15 3.15 -4.48
N MET A 44 -9.90 1.90 -4.07
CA MET A 44 -10.87 0.81 -4.22
C MET A 44 -12.19 1.14 -3.52
N ILE A 45 -12.15 1.62 -2.28
CA ILE A 45 -13.35 2.01 -1.53
C ILE A 45 -14.14 3.10 -2.26
N ILE A 46 -13.47 4.12 -2.80
CA ILE A 46 -14.11 5.23 -3.51
C ILE A 46 -14.72 4.75 -4.83
N VAL A 47 -13.96 4.02 -5.65
CA VAL A 47 -14.37 3.61 -7.00
C VAL A 47 -15.48 2.56 -6.97
N ASP A 48 -15.36 1.59 -6.05
CA ASP A 48 -16.32 0.49 -5.93
C ASP A 48 -17.44 0.80 -4.90
N GLU A 49 -17.48 2.04 -4.40
CA GLU A 49 -18.49 2.54 -3.44
C GLU A 49 -18.68 1.62 -2.21
N LEU A 50 -17.59 1.08 -1.69
CA LEU A 50 -17.65 0.12 -0.59
C LEU A 50 -17.96 0.81 0.74
N PRO A 51 -18.77 0.19 1.63
CA PRO A 51 -18.88 0.68 3.00
C PRO A 51 -17.50 0.69 3.67
N PHE A 52 -17.16 1.74 4.41
CA PHE A 52 -15.86 1.81 5.11
C PHE A 52 -15.63 0.64 6.08
N LYS A 53 -16.69 0.00 6.58
CA LYS A 53 -16.61 -1.20 7.42
C LYS A 53 -16.03 -2.42 6.68
N PHE A 54 -15.99 -2.39 5.35
CA PHE A 54 -15.46 -3.45 4.50
C PHE A 54 -14.06 -3.90 4.94
N VAL A 55 -13.18 -2.96 5.32
CA VAL A 55 -11.81 -3.23 5.77
C VAL A 55 -11.75 -4.05 7.06
N GLU A 56 -12.82 -4.04 7.86
CA GLU A 56 -12.94 -4.81 9.10
C GLU A 56 -13.61 -6.18 8.87
N GLY A 57 -14.06 -6.47 7.65
CA GLY A 57 -14.68 -7.74 7.29
C GLY A 57 -13.71 -8.91 7.39
N GLU A 58 -14.13 -10.00 8.04
CA GLU A 58 -13.30 -11.18 8.28
C GLU A 58 -12.68 -11.75 6.99
N LYS A 59 -13.48 -11.84 5.92
CA LYS A 59 -13.03 -12.35 4.61
C LYS A 59 -11.94 -11.47 3.99
N PHE A 60 -12.10 -10.15 4.07
CA PHE A 60 -11.08 -9.21 3.58
C PHE A 60 -9.80 -9.30 4.41
N ARG A 61 -9.92 -9.38 5.74
CA ARG A 61 -8.78 -9.52 6.64
C ARG A 61 -8.02 -10.82 6.41
N TYR A 62 -8.73 -11.93 6.24
CA TYR A 62 -8.13 -13.20 5.88
C TYR A 62 -7.41 -13.12 4.53
N PHE A 63 -8.07 -12.58 3.50
CA PHE A 63 -7.46 -12.38 2.19
C PHE A 63 -6.16 -11.56 2.27
N MET A 64 -6.18 -10.41 2.95
CA MET A 64 -4.99 -9.58 3.12
C MET A 64 -3.89 -10.24 3.95
N SER A 65 -4.24 -11.09 4.91
CA SER A 65 -3.25 -11.86 5.67
C SER A 65 -2.47 -12.86 4.80
N VAL A 66 -3.07 -13.32 3.70
CA VAL A 66 -2.41 -14.19 2.70
C VAL A 66 -1.64 -13.36 1.68
N VAL A 67 -2.22 -12.27 1.17
CA VAL A 67 -1.62 -11.45 0.11
C VAL A 67 -0.42 -10.64 0.60
N GLN A 68 -0.56 -9.95 1.72
CA GLN A 68 0.51 -9.12 2.29
C GLN A 68 0.39 -9.10 3.82
N PRO A 69 0.99 -10.08 4.52
CA PRO A 69 0.91 -10.21 5.98
C PRO A 69 1.44 -8.99 6.74
N ARG A 70 2.33 -8.21 6.12
CA ARG A 70 2.95 -7.02 6.73
C ARG A 70 2.07 -5.78 6.61
N PHE A 71 0.95 -5.83 5.89
CA PHE A 71 0.06 -4.69 5.73
C PHE A 71 -0.83 -4.49 6.95
N PRO A 72 -0.67 -3.38 7.70
CA PRO A 72 -1.55 -3.07 8.80
C PRO A 72 -2.91 -2.62 8.24
N ILE A 73 -3.89 -3.51 8.27
CA ILE A 73 -5.24 -3.20 7.79
C ILE A 73 -5.80 -2.03 8.61
N PRO A 74 -6.18 -0.91 7.97
CA PRO A 74 -6.70 0.25 8.68
C PRO A 74 -8.05 -0.06 9.33
N SER A 75 -8.39 0.66 10.40
CA SER A 75 -9.76 0.66 10.91
C SER A 75 -10.70 1.37 9.94
N ARG A 76 -12.01 1.17 10.12
CA ARG A 76 -13.04 1.89 9.35
C ARG A 76 -12.85 3.42 9.38
N ILE A 77 -12.45 3.97 10.54
CA ILE A 77 -12.24 5.41 10.71
C ILE A 77 -10.99 5.88 9.97
N ALA A 78 -9.91 5.08 10.00
CA ALA A 78 -8.69 5.40 9.27
C ALA A 78 -8.93 5.31 7.75
N ALA A 79 -9.67 4.30 7.28
CA ALA A 79 -10.04 4.18 5.86
C ALA A 79 -10.90 5.36 5.38
N ALA A 80 -11.84 5.83 6.21
CA ALA A 80 -12.62 7.02 5.90
C ALA A 80 -11.75 8.28 5.79
N LYS A 81 -10.75 8.44 6.67
CA LYS A 81 -9.77 9.54 6.59
C LYS A 81 -8.93 9.45 5.32
N ASP A 82 -8.47 8.26 4.95
CA ASP A 82 -7.70 8.07 3.71
C ASP A 82 -8.50 8.46 2.47
N CYS A 83 -9.80 8.11 2.44
CA CYS A 83 -10.69 8.51 1.36
C CYS A 83 -10.90 10.04 1.35
N TRP A 84 -11.04 10.64 2.53
CA TRP A 84 -11.17 12.09 2.67
C TRP A 84 -9.94 12.83 2.16
N ASP A 85 -8.74 12.35 2.48
CA ASP A 85 -7.49 12.97 2.04
C ASP A 85 -7.39 12.98 0.50
N ILE A 86 -7.72 11.85 -0.15
CA ILE A 86 -7.81 11.76 -1.63
C ILE A 86 -8.80 12.78 -2.18
N LEU A 87 -10.01 12.86 -1.59
CA LEU A 87 -11.04 13.80 -2.04
C LEU A 87 -10.58 15.25 -1.88
N THR A 88 -9.93 15.59 -0.77
CA THR A 88 -9.41 16.94 -0.54
C THR A 88 -8.32 17.31 -1.54
N ASP A 89 -7.39 16.39 -1.83
CA ASP A 89 -6.36 16.59 -2.84
C ASP A 89 -6.96 16.85 -4.22
N GLU A 90 -7.97 16.07 -4.62
CA GLU A 90 -8.67 16.26 -5.89
C GLU A 90 -9.43 17.58 -5.93
N LYS A 91 -10.09 17.96 -4.84
CA LYS A 91 -10.75 19.26 -4.70
C LYS A 91 -9.76 20.42 -4.83
N HIS A 92 -8.58 20.33 -4.21
CA HIS A 92 -7.53 21.34 -4.30
C HIS A 92 -6.97 21.45 -5.72
N LYS A 93 -6.74 20.33 -6.40
CA LYS A 93 -6.32 20.32 -7.81
C LYS A 93 -7.37 20.99 -8.69
N LEU A 94 -8.64 20.63 -8.52
CA LEU A 94 -9.72 21.20 -9.31
C LEU A 94 -9.87 22.72 -9.08
N ARG A 95 -9.80 23.18 -7.83
CA ARG A 95 -9.77 24.61 -7.51
C ARG A 95 -8.61 25.33 -8.20
N SER A 96 -7.42 24.76 -8.14
CA SER A 96 -6.22 25.34 -8.78
C SER A 96 -6.37 25.43 -10.31
N LEU A 97 -7.01 24.44 -10.93
CA LEU A 97 -7.33 24.47 -12.36
C LEU A 97 -8.31 25.61 -12.69
N PHE A 98 -9.37 25.76 -11.90
CA PHE A 98 -10.36 26.83 -12.11
C PHE A 98 -9.76 28.23 -11.97
N GLU A 99 -8.92 28.48 -10.96
CA GLU A 99 -8.24 29.77 -10.81
C GLU A 99 -7.31 30.07 -11.99
N ARG A 100 -6.60 29.06 -12.49
CA ARG A 100 -5.75 29.21 -13.69
C ARG A 100 -6.55 29.53 -14.95
N VAL A 101 -7.70 28.87 -15.14
CA VAL A 101 -8.60 29.15 -16.27
C VAL A 101 -9.14 30.58 -16.18
N LYS A 102 -9.57 31.00 -14.98
CA LYS A 102 -10.05 32.37 -14.74
C LYS A 102 -8.97 33.41 -15.05
N ALA A 103 -7.75 33.21 -14.55
CA ALA A 103 -6.63 34.10 -14.85
C ALA A 103 -6.31 34.15 -16.35
N GLY A 104 -6.44 33.04 -17.08
CA GLY A 104 -6.25 33.01 -18.54
C GLY A 104 -7.31 33.78 -19.31
N PHE A 105 -8.55 33.80 -18.82
CA PHE A 105 -9.65 34.58 -19.39
C PHE A 105 -9.47 36.08 -19.14
N GLU A 106 -9.07 36.45 -17.92
CA GLU A 106 -8.81 37.85 -17.53
C GLU A 106 -7.58 38.45 -18.24
N ASP A 107 -6.57 37.62 -18.54
CA ASP A 107 -5.34 38.00 -19.27
C ASP A 107 -5.54 38.07 -20.80
N GLY A 108 -6.78 37.98 -21.29
CA GLY A 108 -7.13 38.17 -22.72
C GLY A 108 -6.57 37.10 -23.67
N ARG A 109 -6.14 35.93 -23.16
CA ARG A 109 -5.59 34.84 -23.99
C ARG A 109 -6.61 34.09 -24.84
N GLU A 110 -7.90 34.40 -24.70
CA GLU A 110 -8.95 33.94 -25.62
C GLU A 110 -9.54 35.12 -26.40
N VAL A 111 -8.74 35.69 -27.31
CA VAL A 111 -9.27 36.34 -28.50
C VAL A 111 -9.75 35.22 -29.42
N TRP A 112 -11.07 35.04 -29.47
CA TRP A 112 -11.75 34.21 -30.45
C TRP A 112 -11.20 34.52 -31.86
N ARG A 113 -10.74 33.48 -32.57
CA ARG A 113 -10.46 33.52 -34.01
C ARG A 113 -11.54 32.73 -34.72
#